data_AF-A0A1M6F4Z1-F1
#
_entry.id   AF-A0A1M6F4Z1-F1
#
_cell.length_a   1.000
_cell.length_b   1.000
_cell.length_c   1.000
_cell.angle_alpha   90.00
_cell.angle_beta   90.00
_cell.angle_gamma   90.00
#
_symmetry.space_group_name_H-M   'P 1'
#
loop_
_entity.id
_entity.type
_entity.pdbx_description
1 polymer ?
#
loop_
_entity_poly.entity_id
_entity_poly.type
_entity_poly.pdbx_seq_one_letter_code
_entity_poly.pdbx_strand_id
1 'polypeptide(L)'
;MAAVLIFKIIAIAITITSGWRGGFIIPLFFCGTALGMLIHTIFPSINLSLTIVSCMAAINVCVTRTPMSTTILLATLTGFTYFIPILFASLTGYFLAPRIPFIKSQMEEKERRLLQRKKTSKQ
;
A
#
# COMPACT_ATOMS: atom_id res chain seq x y z
N MET A 1 2.54 -18.32 15.80
CA MET A 1 1.92 -17.02 15.44
C MET A 1 2.28 -16.54 14.02
N ALA A 2 3.56 -16.59 13.61
CA ALA A 2 3.97 -16.19 12.25
C ALA A 2 3.28 -16.98 11.12
N ALA A 3 3.06 -18.29 11.28
CA ALA A 3 2.42 -19.13 10.26
C ALA A 3 0.94 -18.73 9.98
N VAL A 4 0.16 -18.41 11.01
CA VAL A 4 -1.24 -17.94 10.87
C VAL A 4 -1.29 -16.58 10.18
N LEU A 5 -0.29 -15.75 10.46
CA LEU A 5 -0.18 -14.38 9.97
C LEU A 5 0.19 -14.39 8.47
N ILE A 6 1.11 -15.27 8.07
CA ILE A 6 1.43 -15.55 6.66
C ILE A 6 0.22 -16.16 5.94
N PHE A 7 -0.47 -17.13 6.54
CA PHE A 7 -1.64 -17.78 5.92
C PHE A 7 -2.81 -16.80 5.72
N LYS A 8 -3.07 -15.90 6.67
CA LYS A 8 -4.06 -14.82 6.51
C LYS A 8 -3.65 -13.83 5.42
N ILE A 9 -2.39 -13.41 5.37
CA ILE A 9 -1.91 -12.51 4.30
C ILE A 9 -2.08 -13.18 2.92
N ILE A 10 -1.77 -14.47 2.80
CA ILE A 10 -1.95 -15.25 1.57
C ILE A 10 -3.44 -15.39 1.21
N ALA A 11 -4.32 -15.73 2.16
CA ALA A 11 -5.75 -15.85 1.92
C ALA A 11 -6.39 -14.52 1.46
N ILE A 12 -5.96 -13.40 2.06
CA ILE A 12 -6.43 -12.08 1.69
C ILE A 12 -5.85 -11.66 0.33
N ALA A 13 -4.57 -11.92 0.06
CA ALA A 13 -3.95 -11.67 -1.25
C ALA A 13 -4.67 -12.45 -2.37
N ILE A 14 -5.00 -13.72 -2.14
CA ILE A 14 -5.77 -14.56 -3.06
C ILE A 14 -7.18 -13.98 -3.31
N THR A 15 -7.83 -13.42 -2.27
CA THR A 15 -9.16 -12.82 -2.37
C THR A 15 -9.15 -11.50 -3.18
N ILE A 16 -8.04 -10.77 -3.20
CA ILE A 16 -7.90 -9.54 -4.02
C ILE A 16 -7.54 -9.89 -5.46
N THR A 17 -6.64 -10.87 -5.64
CA THR A 17 -6.15 -11.26 -6.98
C THR A 17 -7.22 -12.02 -7.77
N SER A 18 -8.25 -12.58 -7.11
CA SER A 18 -9.37 -13.29 -7.76
C SER A 18 -10.32 -12.41 -8.60
N GLY A 19 -10.06 -11.10 -8.73
CA GLY A 19 -10.79 -10.25 -9.67
C GLY A 19 -12.18 -9.81 -9.19
N TRP A 20 -12.48 -9.93 -7.89
CA TRP A 20 -13.66 -9.32 -7.28
C TRP A 20 -13.58 -7.79 -7.43
N ARG A 21 -14.69 -7.11 -7.75
CA ARG A 21 -14.83 -5.62 -7.67
C ARG A 21 -14.71 -5.08 -6.23
N GLY A 22 -13.88 -5.69 -5.38
CA GLY A 22 -13.61 -5.31 -4.00
C GLY A 22 -12.28 -4.54 -3.89
N GLY A 23 -12.19 -3.62 -2.94
CA GLY A 23 -11.01 -2.76 -2.75
C GLY A 23 -9.77 -3.52 -2.27
N PHE A 24 -8.59 -3.09 -2.71
CA PHE A 24 -7.29 -3.70 -2.39
C PHE A 24 -6.58 -3.06 -1.17
N ILE A 25 -7.18 -2.04 -0.55
CA ILE A 25 -6.58 -1.25 0.55
C ILE A 25 -6.59 -2.00 1.89
N ILE A 26 -7.72 -2.60 2.28
CA ILE A 26 -7.86 -3.32 3.57
C ILE A 26 -6.82 -4.44 3.74
N PRO A 27 -6.51 -5.22 2.69
CA PRO A 27 -5.46 -6.23 2.76
C PRO A 27 -4.05 -5.70 2.91
N LEU A 28 -3.73 -4.58 2.24
CA LEU A 28 -2.44 -3.91 2.35
C LEU A 28 -2.25 -3.38 3.77
N PHE A 29 -3.33 -2.86 4.37
CA PHE A 29 -3.36 -2.50 5.78
C PHE A 29 -3.09 -3.70 6.69
N PHE A 30 -3.72 -4.84 6.46
CA PHE A 30 -3.45 -6.05 7.24
C PHE A 30 -1.98 -6.48 7.16
N CYS A 31 -1.39 -6.46 5.96
CA CYS A 31 0.03 -6.74 5.74
C CYS A 31 0.94 -5.73 6.48
N GLY A 32 0.59 -4.44 6.42
CA GLY A 32 1.31 -3.37 7.13
C GLY A 32 1.27 -3.52 8.65
N THR A 33 0.12 -3.90 9.22
CA THR A 33 0.00 -4.16 10.66
C THR A 33 0.84 -5.35 11.09
N ALA A 34 0.81 -6.43 10.32
CA ALA A 34 1.65 -7.60 10.52
C ALA A 34 3.15 -7.24 10.54
N LEU A 35 3.59 -6.45 9.55
CA LEU A 35 4.96 -6.00 9.42
C LEU A 35 5.34 -5.04 10.57
N GLY A 36 4.46 -4.10 10.91
CA GLY A 36 4.68 -3.16 12.02
C GLY A 36 4.77 -3.84 13.38
N MET A 37 3.96 -4.88 13.63
CA MET A 37 4.09 -5.71 14.83
C MET A 37 5.43 -6.44 14.86
N LEU A 38 5.89 -6.99 13.73
CA LEU A 38 7.20 -7.64 13.64
C LEU A 38 8.34 -6.64 13.93
N ILE A 39 8.30 -5.45 13.35
CA ILE A 39 9.31 -4.41 13.62
C ILE A 39 9.33 -4.02 15.09
N HIS A 40 8.17 -3.86 15.71
CA HIS A 40 8.08 -3.54 17.14
C HIS A 40 8.66 -4.64 18.04
N THR A 41 8.61 -5.91 17.63
CA THR A 41 9.28 -6.99 18.40
C THR A 41 10.81 -6.89 18.36
N ILE A 42 11.38 -6.31 17.30
CA ILE A 42 12.83 -6.08 17.16
C ILE A 42 13.23 -4.77 17.85
N PHE A 43 12.39 -3.74 17.76
CA PHE A 43 12.59 -2.43 18.38
C PHE A 43 11.44 -2.12 19.34
N PRO A 44 11.47 -2.61 20.59
CA PRO A 44 10.40 -2.36 21.56
C PRO A 44 10.40 -0.92 22.11
N SER A 45 11.42 -0.11 21.84
CA SER A 45 11.51 1.28 22.30
C SER A 45 10.63 2.26 21.53
N ILE A 46 10.14 1.88 20.34
CA ILE A 46 9.24 2.73 19.54
C ILE A 46 7.79 2.41 19.84
N ASN A 47 6.91 3.41 19.79
CA ASN A 47 5.48 3.20 20.03
C ASN A 47 4.88 2.20 19.01
N LEU A 48 4.17 1.20 19.52
CA LEU A 48 3.51 0.16 18.71
C LEU A 48 2.61 0.76 17.63
N SER A 49 1.73 1.69 18.01
CA SER A 49 0.80 2.34 17.07
C SER A 49 1.53 3.11 15.98
N LEU A 50 2.61 3.80 16.30
CA LEU A 50 3.37 4.59 15.33
C LEU A 50 4.05 3.68 14.29
N THR A 51 4.62 2.56 14.75
CA THR A 51 5.27 1.55 13.90
C THR A 51 4.26 0.86 12.97
N ILE A 52 3.09 0.50 13.49
CA ILE A 52 2.01 -0.11 12.70
C ILE A 52 1.48 0.86 11.64
N VAL A 53 1.11 2.07 12.04
CA VAL A 53 0.47 3.05 11.13
C VAL A 53 1.44 3.51 10.06
N SER A 54 2.72 3.71 10.38
CA SER A 54 3.76 4.03 9.38
C SER A 54 3.95 2.90 8.36
N CYS A 55 4.00 1.64 8.80
CA CYS A 55 4.12 0.48 7.90
C CYS A 55 2.88 0.30 7.02
N MET A 56 1.67 0.46 7.58
CA MET A 56 0.41 0.46 6.82
C MET A 56 0.42 1.53 5.73
N ALA A 57 0.88 2.74 6.05
CA ALA A 57 0.97 3.84 5.10
C ALA A 57 1.96 3.54 3.97
N ALA A 58 3.18 3.10 4.32
CA ALA A 58 4.25 2.81 3.36
C ALA A 58 3.85 1.71 2.36
N ILE A 59 3.30 0.59 2.83
CA ILE A 59 2.89 -0.53 1.97
C ILE A 59 1.72 -0.12 1.07
N ASN A 60 0.72 0.57 1.62
CA ASN A 60 -0.43 0.97 0.85
C ASN A 60 -0.03 1.94 -0.27
N VAL A 61 0.82 2.93 0.03
CA VAL A 61 1.29 3.91 -0.96
C VAL A 61 2.23 3.30 -2.00
N CYS A 62 3.05 2.31 -1.62
CA CYS A 62 3.88 1.57 -2.57
C CYS A 62 3.05 0.94 -3.71
N VAL A 63 1.82 0.52 -3.40
CA VAL A 63 0.91 -0.11 -4.38
C VAL A 63 -0.04 0.91 -5.03
N THR A 64 -0.64 1.81 -4.25
CA THR A 64 -1.66 2.76 -4.74
C THR A 64 -1.05 3.99 -5.42
N ARG A 65 0.18 4.36 -5.07
CA ARG A 65 0.83 5.63 -5.43
C ARG A 65 0.04 6.88 -5.04
N THR A 66 -0.76 6.82 -3.97
CA THR A 66 -1.56 7.96 -3.47
C THR A 66 -1.11 8.39 -2.05
N PRO A 67 0.08 9.00 -1.89
CA PRO A 67 0.65 9.34 -0.58
C PRO A 67 -0.24 10.24 0.27
N MET A 68 -0.80 11.30 -0.32
CA MET A 68 -1.67 12.24 0.39
C MET A 68 -2.98 11.59 0.83
N SER A 69 -3.65 10.85 -0.07
CA SER A 69 -4.91 10.16 0.23
C SER A 69 -4.73 9.11 1.32
N THR A 70 -3.65 8.33 1.27
CA THR A 70 -3.37 7.31 2.28
C THR A 70 -3.08 7.92 3.64
N THR A 71 -2.32 9.02 3.69
CA THR A 71 -2.01 9.72 4.95
C THR A 71 -3.28 10.23 5.62
N ILE A 72 -4.18 10.86 4.86
CA ILE A 72 -5.46 11.37 5.38
C ILE A 72 -6.35 10.22 5.86
N LEU A 73 -6.47 9.15 5.06
CA LEU A 73 -7.26 7.96 5.39
C LEU A 73 -6.79 7.30 6.69
N LEU A 74 -5.48 7.17 6.89
CA LEU A 74 -4.94 6.60 8.12
C LEU A 74 -5.12 7.54 9.31
N ALA A 75 -4.89 8.85 9.13
CA ALA A 75 -5.07 9.82 10.20
C ALA A 75 -6.51 9.82 10.75
N THR A 76 -7.52 9.71 9.87
CA THR A 76 -8.92 9.65 10.27
C THR A 76 -9.31 8.30 10.88
N LEU A 77 -8.84 7.18 10.32
CA LEU A 77 -9.19 5.84 10.79
C LEU A 77 -8.54 5.48 12.14
N THR A 78 -7.30 5.92 12.34
CA THR A 78 -6.51 5.55 13.53
C THR A 78 -6.64 6.56 14.67
N GLY A 79 -7.17 7.76 14.38
CA GLY A 79 -7.20 8.87 15.32
C GLY A 79 -5.80 9.35 15.74
N PHE A 80 -4.76 8.93 15.01
CA PHE A 80 -3.38 9.18 15.37
C PHE A 80 -2.98 10.60 14.94
N THR A 81 -2.69 11.46 15.91
CA THR A 81 -2.42 12.89 15.71
C THR A 81 -1.07 13.19 15.05
N TYR A 82 -0.16 12.21 14.99
CA TYR A 82 1.15 12.37 14.39
C TYR A 82 1.10 12.24 12.86
N PHE A 83 0.61 13.29 12.19
CA PHE A 83 0.48 13.34 10.73
C PHE A 83 1.84 13.27 10.01
N ILE A 84 2.86 13.95 10.56
CA ILE A 84 4.20 14.07 9.95
C ILE A 84 4.88 12.72 9.70
N PRO A 85 5.01 11.79 10.68
CA PRO A 85 5.64 10.49 10.44
C PRO A 85 4.86 9.61 9.46
N ILE A 86 3.52 9.71 9.45
CA ILE A 86 2.67 8.96 8.50
C ILE A 86 2.93 9.46 7.08
N LEU A 87 3.03 10.78 6.89
CA LEU A 87 3.34 11.40 5.61
C LEU A 87 4.73 10.98 5.12
N PHE A 88 5.74 11.02 5.98
CA PHE A 88 7.10 10.59 5.62
C PHE A 88 7.14 9.12 5.22
N ALA A 89 6.53 8.24 6.01
CA ALA A 89 6.44 6.81 5.69
C ALA A 89 5.70 6.56 4.36
N SER A 90 4.61 7.30 4.12
CA SER A 90 3.88 7.30 2.85
C SER A 90 4.77 7.70 1.68
N LEU A 91 5.57 8.76 1.85
CA LEU A 91 6.48 9.25 0.82
C LEU A 91 7.61 8.25 0.54
N THR A 92 8.19 7.65 1.58
CA THR A 92 9.19 6.58 1.45
C THR A 92 8.60 5.39 0.68
N GLY A 93 7.37 4.97 1.01
CA GLY A 93 6.66 3.94 0.27
C GLY A 93 6.42 4.30 -1.19
N TYR A 94 6.10 5.58 -1.47
CA TYR A 94 5.95 6.10 -2.84
C TYR A 94 7.26 6.02 -3.63
N PHE A 95 8.38 6.41 -3.03
CA PHE A 95 9.68 6.36 -3.68
C PHE A 95 10.15 4.92 -3.95
N LEU A 96 9.79 3.98 -3.09
CA LEU A 96 10.11 2.56 -3.25
C LEU A 96 9.16 1.84 -4.23
N ALA A 97 8.09 2.51 -4.69
CA ALA A 97 7.12 1.92 -5.59
C ALA A 97 7.76 1.59 -6.95
N PRO A 98 7.69 0.32 -7.42
CA PRO A 98 8.22 -0.05 -8.73
C PRO A 98 7.54 0.74 -9.84
N ARG A 99 8.30 1.23 -10.84
CA ARG A 99 7.84 2.13 -11.93
C ARG A 99 6.68 1.58 -12.77
N ILE A 100 6.43 0.27 -12.75
CA ILE A 100 5.33 -0.39 -13.46
C ILE A 100 4.04 -0.34 -12.61
N PRO A 101 2.99 0.38 -13.03
CA PRO A 101 1.72 0.39 -12.29
C PRO A 101 1.08 -1.00 -12.34
N PHE A 102 0.84 -1.60 -11.17
CA PHE A 102 0.23 -2.93 -11.02
C PHE A 102 -1.22 -3.00 -11.55
N ILE A 103 -1.88 -1.85 -11.69
CA ILE A 103 -3.26 -1.71 -12.15
C ILE A 103 -3.29 -0.95 -13.47
N LYS A 104 -3.69 -1.63 -14.55
CA LYS A 104 -3.84 -1.04 -15.91
C LYS A 104 -4.79 0.17 -15.96
N SER A 105 -5.75 0.28 -15.02
CA SER A 105 -6.66 1.43 -14.97
C SER A 105 -6.02 2.69 -14.37
N GLN A 106 -4.87 2.57 -13.72
CA GLN A 106 -4.06 3.68 -13.19
C GLN A 106 -3.00 4.16 -14.20
N MET A 107 -2.97 3.62 -15.43
CA MET A 107 -2.11 4.18 -16.48
C MET A 107 -2.51 5.62 -16.76
N GLU A 108 -1.55 6.52 -16.63
CA GLU A 108 -1.68 7.91 -17.04
C GLU A 108 -2.22 7.97 -18.48
N GLU A 109 -3.13 8.91 -18.74
CA GLU A 109 -3.78 9.05 -20.04
C GLU A 109 -2.75 9.20 -21.18
N LYS A 110 -1.59 9.80 -20.87
CA LYS A 110 -0.44 9.94 -21.78
C LYS A 110 0.15 8.60 -22.20
N GLU A 111 0.28 7.66 -21.27
CA GLU A 111 0.81 6.30 -21.51
C GLU A 111 -0.20 5.42 -22.27
N ARG A 112 -1.49 5.58 -21.95
CA ARG A 112 -2.60 4.95 -22.69
C ARG A 112 -2.64 5.39 -24.16
N ARG A 113 -2.46 6.70 -24.41
CA ARG A 113 -2.42 7.28 -25.77
C ARG A 113 -1.18 6.83 -26.57
N LEU A 114 -0.02 6.66 -25.92
CA LEU A 114 1.19 6.14 -26.58
C LEU A 114 1.07 4.68 -27.03
N LEU A 115 0.41 3.84 -26.24
CA LEU A 115 0.14 2.45 -26.60
C LEU A 115 -0.92 2.33 -27.72
N GLN A 116 -1.93 3.21 -27.74
CA GLN A 116 -2.87 3.29 -28.86
C GLN A 116 -2.16 3.70 -30.17
N ARG A 117 -1.28 4.71 -30.14
CA ARG A 117 -0.48 5.11 -31.30
C ARG A 117 0.39 3.98 -31.85
N LYS A 118 1.03 3.18 -30.99
CA LYS A 118 1.83 2.01 -31.39
C LYS A 118 0.99 0.87 -31.99
N LYS A 119 -0.29 0.74 -31.62
CA LYS A 119 -1.21 -0.23 -32.24
C LYS A 119 -1.68 0.24 -33.62
N THR A 120 -1.97 1.53 -33.77
CA THR A 120 -2.42 2.11 -35.06
C THR A 120 -1.28 2.18 -36.08
N SER A 121 -0.01 2.32 -35.68
CA SER A 121 1.13 2.32 -36.62
C SER A 121 1.58 0.93 -37.07
N LYS A 122 0.95 -0.13 -36.58
CA LYS A 122 1.26 -1.53 -36.90
C LYS A 122 0.12 -2.23 -37.66
N GLN A 123 -0.93 -1.49 -38.03
CA GLN A 123 -1.96 -1.91 -38.98
C GLN A 123 -1.77 -1.18 -40.31
#